data_AF-A0A2V8Q348-F1
#
_entry.id   AF-A0A2V8Q348-F1
#
_cell.length_a   1.000
_cell.length_b   1.000
_cell.length_c   1.000
_cell.angle_alpha   90.00
_cell.angle_beta   90.00
_cell.angle_gamma   90.00
#
_symmetry.space_group_name_H-M   'P 1'
#
loop_
_entity.id
_entity.type
_entity.pdbx_description
1 polymer ?
#
loop_
_entity_poly.entity_id
_entity_poly.type
_entity_poly.pdbx_seq_one_letter_code
_entity_poly.pdbx_strand_id
1 'polypeptide(L)'
;AANYALYFSRAPIPAINSAGLDRVSVFKQVCVIPFRRDFLREFTRLAQTPLERVESIDMLRALEHGHGVRLVQTEVETHAVDTPADLLLVEALMQGDPLVQTYGQHVARPEAG
;
A
#
# COMPACT_ATOMS: atom_id res chain seq x y z
N ALA A 1 -21.87 -2.15 5.66
CA ALA A 1 -20.81 -2.38 4.66
C ALA A 1 -19.91 -1.14 4.50
N ALA A 2 -19.55 -0.46 5.59
CA ALA A 2 -18.57 0.62 5.53
C ALA A 2 -17.18 -0.01 5.69
N ASN A 3 -16.23 0.35 4.83
CA ASN A 3 -14.80 -0.01 4.89
C ASN A 3 -14.34 -1.28 4.15
N TYR A 4 -15.11 -1.85 3.21
CA TYR A 4 -14.59 -2.89 2.31
C TYR A 4 -14.30 -2.30 0.93
N ALA A 5 -13.19 -2.72 0.33
CA ALA A 5 -12.84 -2.35 -1.03
C ALA A 5 -13.85 -2.94 -2.02
N LEU A 6 -14.29 -2.12 -2.97
CA LEU A 6 -15.08 -2.59 -4.11
C LEU A 6 -14.18 -3.07 -5.24
N TYR A 7 -13.12 -2.31 -5.52
CA TYR A 7 -12.17 -2.57 -6.59
C TYR A 7 -10.86 -1.80 -6.35
N PHE A 8 -9.78 -2.28 -6.95
CA PHE A 8 -8.48 -1.61 -7.01
C PHE A 8 -8.08 -1.46 -8.47
N SER A 9 -7.47 -0.34 -8.83
CA SER A 9 -7.00 -0.12 -10.21
C SER A 9 -5.74 0.73 -10.23
N ARG A 10 -4.91 0.51 -11.25
CA ARG A 10 -3.87 1.45 -11.66
C ARG A 10 -4.42 2.60 -12.50
N ALA A 11 -5.57 2.39 -13.14
CA ALA A 11 -6.26 3.45 -13.84
C ALA A 11 -6.89 4.44 -12.82
N PRO A 12 -7.02 5.73 -13.17
CA PRO A 12 -7.70 6.70 -12.34
C PRO A 12 -9.16 6.28 -12.08
N ILE A 13 -9.51 6.07 -10.81
CA ILE A 13 -10.87 5.78 -10.37
C ILE A 13 -11.25 6.63 -9.14
N PRO A 14 -12.52 7.00 -8.98
CA PRO A 14 -13.63 6.79 -9.93
C PRO A 14 -13.54 7.74 -11.14
N ALA A 15 -14.33 7.47 -12.18
CA ALA A 15 -14.45 8.37 -13.32
C ALA A 15 -14.94 9.75 -12.87
N ILE A 16 -14.18 10.79 -13.22
CA ILE A 16 -14.51 12.18 -12.88
C ILE A 16 -15.55 12.67 -13.90
N ASN A 17 -16.75 12.98 -13.42
CA ASN A 17 -17.77 13.62 -14.26
C ASN A 17 -17.53 15.15 -14.30
N SER A 18 -18.45 15.89 -14.93
CA SER A 18 -18.38 17.35 -15.03
C SER A 18 -18.36 18.10 -13.68
N ALA A 19 -18.52 17.42 -12.54
CA ALA A 19 -18.45 18.02 -11.21
C ALA A 19 -17.02 18.39 -10.75
N GLY A 20 -15.98 17.91 -11.44
CA GLY A 20 -14.57 18.19 -11.10
C GLY A 20 -14.02 17.32 -9.96
N LEU A 21 -12.69 17.31 -9.82
CA LEU A 21 -11.98 16.44 -8.88
C LEU A 21 -12.29 16.79 -7.41
N ASP A 22 -12.48 18.07 -7.10
CA ASP A 22 -12.70 18.58 -5.73
C ASP A 22 -13.98 18.03 -5.07
N ARG A 23 -14.89 17.48 -5.86
CA ARG A 23 -16.17 16.92 -5.39
C ARG A 23 -16.16 15.40 -5.30
N VAL A 24 -15.04 14.76 -5.57
CA VAL A 24 -14.92 13.31 -5.66
C VAL A 24 -13.80 12.84 -4.74
N SER A 25 -14.13 11.95 -3.80
CA SER A 25 -13.12 11.33 -2.94
C SER A 25 -12.27 10.36 -3.75
N VAL A 26 -10.98 10.68 -3.88
CA VAL A 26 -9.97 9.81 -4.47
C VAL A 26 -9.04 9.34 -3.36
N PHE A 27 -8.71 8.05 -3.37
CA PHE A 27 -7.88 7.44 -2.34
C PHE A 27 -6.68 6.74 -2.98
N LYS A 28 -5.51 6.89 -2.36
CA LYS A 28 -4.32 6.08 -2.65
C LYS A 28 -4.27 4.93 -1.66
N GLN A 29 -4.11 3.70 -2.15
CA GLN A 29 -3.84 2.56 -1.28
C GLN A 29 -2.39 2.62 -0.78
N VAL A 30 -2.21 2.51 0.53
CA VAL A 30 -0.89 2.33 1.16
C VAL A 30 -0.54 0.85 1.18
N CYS A 31 0.72 0.50 0.86
CA CYS A 31 1.20 -0.88 0.74
C CYS A 31 1.51 -1.54 2.09
N VAL A 32 0.63 -1.37 3.09
CA VAL A 32 0.70 -2.07 4.38
C VAL A 32 -0.50 -3.00 4.47
N ILE A 33 -0.25 -4.31 4.34
CA ILE A 33 -1.30 -5.31 4.18
C ILE A 33 -1.15 -6.38 5.26
N PRO A 34 -1.81 -6.24 6.42
CA PRO A 34 -1.78 -7.27 7.46
C PRO A 34 -2.71 -8.43 7.09
N PHE A 35 -2.20 -9.66 7.23
CA PHE A 35 -2.98 -10.88 7.04
C PHE A 35 -3.18 -11.62 8.35
N ARG A 36 -4.36 -12.22 8.53
CA ARG A 36 -4.51 -13.32 9.50
C ARG A 36 -3.67 -14.49 9.01
N ARG A 37 -2.93 -15.13 9.93
CA ARG A 37 -2.02 -16.25 9.61
C ARG A 37 -2.66 -17.30 8.71
N ASP A 38 -3.85 -17.78 9.08
CA ASP A 38 -4.51 -18.88 8.38
C ASP A 38 -4.98 -18.45 6.98
N PHE A 39 -5.48 -17.21 6.86
CA PHE A 39 -5.85 -16.63 5.58
C PHE A 39 -4.63 -16.40 4.68
N LEU A 40 -3.47 -16.00 5.21
CA LEU A 40 -2.25 -15.89 4.40
C LEU A 40 -1.89 -17.23 3.75
N ARG A 41 -2.01 -18.34 4.49
CA ARG A 41 -1.77 -19.69 3.94
C ARG A 41 -2.79 -20.04 2.85
N GLU A 42 -4.05 -19.67 3.04
CA GLU A 42 -5.09 -19.84 2.02
C GLU A 42 -4.81 -18.99 0.77
N PHE A 43 -4.53 -17.70 0.95
CA PHE A 43 -4.25 -16.75 -0.11
C PHE A 43 -3.11 -17.21 -1.03
N THR A 44 -2.03 -17.77 -0.46
CA THR A 44 -0.91 -18.33 -1.24
C THR A 44 -1.28 -19.52 -2.13
N ARG A 45 -2.42 -20.19 -1.88
CA ARG A 45 -2.94 -21.30 -2.68
C ARG A 45 -3.99 -20.86 -3.71
N LEU A 46 -4.50 -19.64 -3.61
CA LEU A 46 -5.44 -19.10 -4.58
C LEU A 46 -4.72 -18.90 -5.92
N ALA A 47 -5.36 -19.39 -6.99
CA ALA A 47 -4.89 -19.16 -8.34
C ALA A 47 -4.98 -17.67 -8.70
N GLN A 48 -3.99 -17.18 -9.46
CA GLN A 48 -4.03 -15.82 -9.98
C GLN A 48 -5.26 -15.62 -10.86
N THR A 49 -5.86 -14.45 -10.75
CA THR A 49 -7.11 -14.11 -11.45
C THR A 49 -6.85 -13.14 -12.60
N PRO A 50 -7.77 -13.03 -13.58
CA PRO A 50 -7.56 -12.16 -14.73
C PRO A 50 -7.31 -10.70 -14.36
N LEU A 51 -8.06 -10.12 -13.40
CA LEU A 51 -7.88 -8.72 -13.02
C LEU A 51 -6.57 -8.51 -12.26
N GLU A 52 -6.21 -9.43 -11.37
CA GLU A 52 -4.88 -9.43 -10.75
C GLU A 52 -3.78 -9.39 -11.82
N ARG A 53 -3.84 -10.22 -12.85
CA ARG A 53 -2.79 -10.27 -13.88
C ARG A 53 -2.69 -8.98 -14.68
N VAL A 54 -3.82 -8.39 -15.05
CA VAL A 54 -3.86 -7.15 -15.85
C VAL A 54 -3.41 -5.94 -15.04
N GLU A 55 -3.91 -5.81 -13.81
CA GLU A 55 -3.62 -4.67 -12.95
C GLU A 55 -2.34 -4.87 -12.13
N SER A 56 -1.79 -6.09 -12.10
CA SER A 56 -0.72 -6.56 -11.17
C SER A 56 -0.95 -6.09 -9.72
N ILE A 57 -2.16 -6.32 -9.21
CA ILE A 57 -2.57 -6.00 -7.83
C ILE A 57 -3.08 -7.28 -7.16
N ASP A 58 -2.30 -7.82 -6.23
CA ASP A 58 -2.58 -9.08 -5.51
C ASP A 58 -3.94 -9.10 -4.79
N MET A 59 -4.40 -7.94 -4.29
CA MET A 59 -5.68 -7.87 -3.57
C MET A 59 -6.90 -8.12 -4.45
N LEU A 60 -6.77 -7.96 -5.77
CA LEU A 60 -7.82 -8.37 -6.71
C LEU A 60 -8.03 -9.88 -6.70
N ARG A 61 -6.98 -10.67 -6.45
CA ARG A 61 -7.10 -12.12 -6.25
C ARG A 61 -8.05 -12.43 -5.09
N ALA A 62 -7.88 -11.75 -3.95
CA ALA A 62 -8.73 -11.96 -2.80
C ALA A 62 -10.20 -11.62 -3.12
N LEU A 63 -10.44 -10.48 -3.77
CA LEU A 63 -11.78 -10.03 -4.14
C LEU A 63 -12.46 -10.98 -5.14
N GLU A 64 -11.75 -11.42 -6.19
CA GLU A 64 -12.31 -12.30 -7.22
C GLU A 64 -12.60 -13.73 -6.71
N HIS A 65 -11.89 -14.20 -5.68
CA HIS A 65 -12.21 -15.45 -4.97
C HIS A 65 -13.27 -15.28 -3.87
N GLY A 66 -13.92 -14.11 -3.79
CA GLY A 66 -15.05 -13.86 -2.89
C GLY A 66 -14.67 -13.43 -1.47
N HIS A 67 -13.39 -13.14 -1.21
CA HIS A 67 -12.96 -12.61 0.08
C HIS A 67 -13.10 -11.09 0.13
N GLY A 68 -13.59 -10.57 1.25
CA GLY A 68 -13.64 -9.12 1.46
C GLY A 68 -12.28 -8.55 1.89
N VAL A 69 -11.83 -7.48 1.23
CA VAL A 69 -10.65 -6.71 1.64
C VAL A 69 -11.11 -5.48 2.42
N ARG A 70 -10.81 -5.44 3.73
CA ARG A 70 -11.15 -4.29 4.59
C ARG A 70 -10.05 -3.22 4.49
N LEU A 71 -10.44 -1.97 4.28
CA LEU A 71 -9.56 -0.80 4.26
C LEU A 71 -9.75 0.04 5.52
N VAL A 72 -8.68 0.74 5.92
CA VAL A 72 -8.69 1.70 7.04
C VAL A 72 -8.08 2.99 6.54
N GLN A 73 -8.79 4.11 6.70
CA GLN A 73 -8.26 5.42 6.35
C GLN A 73 -7.19 5.84 7.36
N THR A 74 -6.17 6.54 6.86
CA THR A 74 -5.10 7.11 7.66
C THR A 74 -4.81 8.51 7.16
N GLU A 75 -4.44 9.40 8.08
CA GLU A 75 -3.96 10.76 7.78
C GLU A 75 -2.43 10.80 7.63
N VAL A 76 -1.77 9.65 7.81
CA VAL A 76 -0.31 9.54 7.69
C VAL A 76 0.09 9.55 6.22
N GLU A 77 0.95 10.50 5.87
CA GLU A 77 1.62 10.53 4.58
C GLU A 77 2.73 9.49 4.51
N THR A 78 2.86 8.84 3.37
CA THR A 78 3.90 7.83 3.12
C THR A 78 4.72 8.22 1.92
N HIS A 79 6.05 8.19 2.06
CA HIS A 79 7.00 8.45 0.97
C HIS A 79 7.64 7.14 0.55
N ALA A 80 7.49 6.78 -0.73
CA ALA A 80 8.24 5.68 -1.33
C ALA A 80 9.64 6.18 -1.71
N VAL A 81 10.66 5.35 -1.53
CA VAL A 81 12.04 5.67 -1.91
C VAL A 81 12.44 4.77 -3.07
N ASP A 82 12.20 5.25 -4.29
CA ASP A 82 12.46 4.49 -5.52
C ASP A 82 13.57 5.15 -6.37
N THR A 83 13.89 6.42 -6.12
CA THR A 83 14.91 7.19 -6.81
C THR A 83 15.92 7.83 -5.84
N PRO A 84 17.12 8.23 -6.32
CA PRO A 84 18.07 8.99 -5.49
C PRO A 84 17.51 10.31 -4.96
N ALA A 85 16.57 10.93 -5.68
CA ALA A 85 15.90 12.15 -5.21
C ALA A 85 14.96 11.86 -4.03
N ASP A 86 14.23 10.75 -4.07
CA ASP A 86 13.37 10.33 -2.96
C ASP A 86 14.18 10.02 -1.71
N LEU A 87 15.36 9.42 -1.87
CA LEU A 87 16.28 9.14 -0.77
C LEU A 87 16.67 10.43 -0.05
N LEU A 88 17.14 11.45 -0.78
CA LEU A 88 17.54 12.73 -0.21
C LEU A 88 16.37 13.42 0.52
N LEU A 89 15.16 13.34 -0.05
CA LEU A 89 13.96 13.87 0.57
C LEU A 89 13.66 13.15 1.89
N VAL A 90 13.62 11.82 1.87
CA VAL A 90 13.28 11.02 3.05
C VAL A 90 14.36 11.12 4.14
N GLU A 91 15.64 11.16 3.78
CA GLU A 91 16.73 11.43 4.73
C GLU A 91 16.52 12.75 5.48
N ALA A 92 16.13 13.81 4.77
CA ALA A 92 15.83 15.10 5.39
C ALA A 92 14.61 15.02 6.33
N LEU A 93 13.55 14.33 5.92
CA LEU A 93 12.34 14.13 6.74
C LEU A 93 12.63 13.30 8.00
N MET A 94 13.56 12.34 7.93
CA MET A 94 13.90 11.43 9.02
C MET A 94 14.81 12.03 10.09
N GLN A 95 15.44 13.21 9.87
CA GLN A 95 16.37 13.81 10.84
C GLN A 95 15.75 14.07 12.21
N GLY A 96 14.44 14.27 12.28
CA GLY A 96 13.68 14.49 13.51
C GLY A 96 12.82 13.30 13.95
N ASP A 97 12.92 12.15 13.29
CA ASP A 97 12.05 11.01 13.58
C ASP A 97 12.46 10.33 14.91
N PRO A 98 11.58 10.32 15.93
CA PRO A 98 11.89 9.73 17.22
C PRO A 98 12.14 8.22 17.15
N LEU A 99 11.59 7.52 16.14
CA LEU A 99 11.76 6.08 15.96
C LEU A 99 13.15 5.72 15.42
N VAL A 100 13.80 6.62 14.67
CA VAL A 100 15.16 6.40 14.15
C VAL A 100 16.13 6.13 15.29
N GLN A 101 15.96 6.80 16.44
CA GLN A 101 16.79 6.55 17.63
C GLN A 101 16.56 5.16 18.23
N THR A 102 15.39 4.56 18.02
CA THR A 102 15.02 3.27 18.59
C THR A 102 15.55 2.09 17.76
N TYR A 103 15.49 2.16 16.43
CA TYR A 103 16.03 1.08 15.57
C TYR A 103 17.42 1.36 15.00
N GLY A 104 17.84 2.63 14.88
CA GLY A 104 19.14 3.03 14.32
C GLY A 104 20.34 2.51 15.12
N GLN A 105 20.15 2.25 16.43
CA GLN A 105 21.17 1.65 17.30
C GLN A 105 21.60 0.23 16.85
N HIS A 106 20.78 -0.46 16.04
CA HIS A 106 21.03 -1.83 15.58
C HIS A 106 21.57 -1.90 14.13
N VAL A 107 21.70 -0.78 13.42
CA VAL A 107 22.06 -0.73 11.98
C VAL A 107 23.54 -0.40 11.75
N ALA A 108 24.36 -0.28 12.79
CA ALA A 108 25.82 -0.24 12.65
C ALA A 108 26.35 -1.63 12.24
N ARG A 109 26.12 -2.01 10.98
CA ARG A 109 26.73 -3.17 10.36
C ARG A 109 28.20 -2.80 10.09
N PRO A 110 29.19 -3.60 10.56
CA PRO A 110 30.57 -3.37 10.16
C PRO A 110 30.64 -3.46 8.64
N GLU A 111 31.34 -2.52 8.02
CA GLU A 111 31.58 -2.54 6.58
C GLU A 111 32.14 -3.92 6.20
N ALA A 112 31.44 -4.60 5.30
CA ALA A 112 31.92 -5.86 4.77
C ALA A 112 33.15 -5.56 3.93
N GLY A 113 34.33 -5.86 4.48
CA GLY A 113 35.59 -5.91 3.75
C GLY A 113 35.64 -7.06 2.75
#